data_AF-A0A3D2P7V9-F1
#
_entry.id   AF-A0A3D2P7V9-F1
#
_cell.length_a   1.000
_cell.length_b   1.000
_cell.length_c   1.000
_cell.angle_alpha   90.00
_cell.angle_beta   90.00
_cell.angle_gamma   90.00
#
_symmetry.space_group_name_H-M   'P 1'
#
loop_
_entity.id
_entity.type
_entity.pdbx_description
1 polymer ?
#
loop_
_entity_poly.entity_id
_entity_poly.type
_entity_poly.pdbx_seq_one_letter_code
_entity_poly.pdbx_strand_id
1 'polypeptide(L)' 'MAKKIKTQVVKPEKKGEFPKGINQRGKIVIACGIGLLVIGFFVLTKTNPEGSNWASILSPILIISGYITIAIGIIV' A
#
# COMPACT_ATOMS: atom_id res chain seq x y z
N MET A 1 55.82 -32.06 -4.21
CA MET A 1 55.09 -31.11 -3.35
C MET A 1 53.62 -31.10 -3.76
N ALA A 2 52.76 -31.83 -3.04
CA ALA A 2 51.33 -31.93 -3.38
C ALA A 2 50.56 -30.78 -2.71
N LYS A 3 50.01 -29.88 -3.52
CA LYS A 3 49.22 -28.72 -3.09
C LYS A 3 47.86 -29.23 -2.59
N LYS A 4 47.63 -29.19 -1.27
CA LYS A 4 46.33 -29.52 -0.66
C LYS A 4 45.29 -28.49 -1.11
N ILE A 5 44.35 -28.91 -1.95
CA ILE A 5 43.16 -28.12 -2.29
C ILE A 5 42.25 -28.19 -1.07
N LYS A 6 42.14 -27.09 -0.32
CA LYS A 6 41.17 -26.95 0.77
C LYS A 6 39.79 -26.82 0.13
N THR A 7 38.96 -27.85 0.29
CA THR A 7 37.53 -27.80 0.00
C THR A 7 36.90 -26.71 0.85
N GLN A 8 36.56 -25.59 0.23
CA GLN A 8 35.76 -24.54 0.85
C GLN A 8 34.35 -25.10 1.06
N VAL A 9 33.95 -25.29 2.31
CA VAL A 9 32.56 -25.59 2.67
C VAL A 9 31.76 -24.31 2.40
N VAL A 10 31.06 -24.26 1.27
CA VAL A 10 30.15 -23.16 0.95
C VAL A 10 29.02 -23.18 1.98
N LYS A 11 29.04 -22.20 2.88
CA LYS A 11 27.99 -21.94 3.88
C LYS A 11 26.67 -21.72 3.13
N PRO A 12 25.54 -22.33 3.55
CA PRO A 12 24.29 -22.13 2.83
C PRO A 12 23.94 -20.65 2.87
N GLU A 13 23.80 -20.04 1.69
CA GLU A 13 23.23 -18.71 1.57
C GLU A 13 21.89 -18.69 2.31
N LYS A 14 21.74 -17.74 3.25
CA LYS A 14 20.44 -17.43 3.84
C LYS A 14 19.53 -17.09 2.67
N LYS A 15 18.63 -18.01 2.32
CA LYS A 15 17.51 -17.76 1.41
C LYS A 15 16.81 -16.52 1.96
N GLY A 16 16.95 -15.39 1.27
CA GLY A 16 16.41 -14.11 1.74
C GLY A 16 14.95 -14.32 2.12
N GLU A 17 14.61 -14.05 3.38
CA GLU A 17 13.23 -14.04 3.81
C GLU A 17 12.53 -12.98 2.97
N PHE A 18 11.68 -13.40 2.03
CA PHE A 18 10.75 -12.49 1.39
C PHE A 18 9.99 -11.78 2.52
N PRO A 19 9.90 -10.44 2.51
CA PRO A 19 9.16 -9.74 3.53
C PRO A 19 7.77 -10.38 3.59
N LYS A 20 7.38 -10.82 4.80
CA LYS A 20 6.05 -11.39 5.04
C LYS A 20 5.05 -10.42 4.41
N GLY A 21 4.33 -10.89 3.39
CA GLY A 21 3.40 -10.05 2.63
C GLY A 21 2.36 -9.40 3.55
N ILE A 22 1.63 -8.42 3.01
CA ILE A 22 0.63 -7.64 3.76
C ILE A 22 -0.31 -8.56 4.55
N ASN A 23 -0.45 -8.28 5.85
CA ASN A 23 -1.28 -9.05 6.76
C ASN A 23 -2.77 -8.99 6.34
N GLN A 24 -3.58 -9.96 6.78
CA GLN A 24 -5.02 -9.99 6.48
C GLN A 24 -5.74 -8.72 6.94
N ARG A 25 -5.31 -8.15 8.08
CA ARG A 25 -5.81 -6.86 8.57
C ARG A 25 -5.45 -5.72 7.62
N GLY A 26 -4.18 -5.60 7.23
CA GLY A 26 -3.72 -4.60 6.27
C GLY A 26 -4.49 -4.64 4.95
N LYS A 27 -4.78 -5.85 4.43
CA LYS A 27 -5.62 -6.02 3.24
C LYS A 27 -7.04 -5.45 3.41
N ILE A 28 -7.67 -5.64 4.57
CA ILE A 28 -9.00 -5.08 4.86
C ILE A 28 -8.92 -3.55 4.93
N VAL A 29 -7.89 -3.00 5.59
CA VAL A 29 -7.69 -1.54 5.66
C VAL A 29 -7.50 -0.95 4.26
N ILE A 30 -6.69 -1.61 3.41
CA ILE A 30 -6.50 -1.21 2.00
C ILE A 30 -7.83 -1.27 1.25
N ALA A 31 -8.62 -2.33 1.41
CA ALA A 31 -9.94 -2.44 0.78
C ALA A 31 -10.89 -1.30 1.20
N CYS A 32 -10.90 -0.94 2.49
CA CYS A 32 -11.64 0.22 2.98
C CYS A 32 -11.14 1.54 2.35
N GLY A 33 -9.83 1.71 2.24
CA GLY A 33 -9.23 2.88 1.59
C GLY A 33 -9.58 2.98 0.10
N ILE A 34 -9.60 1.86 -0.63
CA ILE A 34 -10.07 1.81 -2.02
C ILE A 34 -11.57 2.19 -2.08
N GLY A 35 -12.39 1.70 -1.15
CA GLY A 35 -13.79 2.10 -1.05
C GLY A 35 -13.97 3.61 -0.85
N LEU A 36 -13.17 4.22 0.04
CA LEU A 36 -13.12 5.67 0.23
C LEU A 36 -12.75 6.41 -1.05
N LEU A 37 -11.76 5.93 -1.82
CA LEU A 37 -11.40 6.52 -3.11
C LEU A 37 -12.56 6.45 -4.10
N VAL A 38 -13.21 5.29 -4.24
CA VAL A 38 -14.36 5.13 -5.14
C VAL A 38 -15.47 6.11 -4.77
N ILE A 39 -15.79 6.23 -3.47
CA ILE A 39 -16.79 7.20 -2.99
C ILE A 39 -16.33 8.64 -3.25
N GLY A 40 -15.06 8.96 -2.97
CA GLY A 40 -14.48 10.29 -3.19
C GLY A 40 -14.54 10.72 -4.66
N PHE A 41 -14.15 9.84 -5.59
CA PHE A 41 -14.26 10.09 -7.03
C PHE A 41 -15.72 10.15 -7.49
N PHE A 42 -16.62 9.35 -6.90
CA PHE A 42 -18.04 9.47 -7.19
C PHE A 42 -18.60 10.81 -6.73
N VAL A 43 -18.27 11.27 -5.52
CA VAL A 43 -18.67 12.59 -5.02
C VAL A 43 -18.09 13.70 -5.88
N LEU A 44 -16.86 13.55 -6.37
CA LEU A 44 -16.24 14.51 -7.29
C LEU A 44 -17.07 14.73 -8.57
N THR A 45 -17.80 13.70 -9.05
CA THR A 45 -18.71 13.88 -10.21
C THR A 45 -19.90 14.80 -9.92
N LYS A 46 -20.19 15.06 -8.65
CA LYS A 46 -21.24 15.99 -8.20
C LYS A 46 -20.73 17.41 -7.98
N THR A 47 -19.43 17.65 -8.15
CA THR A 47 -18.83 19.00 -8.10
C THR A 47 -19.29 19.83 -9.29
N ASN A 48 -19.75 21.05 -9.04
CA ASN A 48 -20.06 22.00 -10.11
C ASN A 48 -18.76 22.59 -10.70
N PRO A 49 -18.78 23.12 -11.94
CA PRO A 49 -17.58 23.68 -12.58
C PRO A 49 -16.90 24.80 -11.77
N GLU A 50 -17.69 25.56 -11.02
CA GLU A 50 -17.18 26.63 -10.15
C GLU A 50 -16.55 26.13 -8.85
N GLY A 51 -16.72 24.86 -8.50
CA GLY A 51 -16.20 24.29 -7.25
C GLY A 51 -16.84 24.86 -5.98
N SER A 52 -18.00 25.50 -6.10
CA SER A 52 -18.65 26.27 -5.03
C SER A 52 -19.67 25.45 -4.22
N ASN A 53 -19.86 24.17 -4.53
CA ASN A 53 -20.78 23.29 -3.82
C ASN A 53 -20.09 22.37 -2.81
N TRP A 54 -20.88 21.74 -1.93
CA TRP A 54 -20.36 20.90 -0.85
C TRP A 54 -19.54 19.69 -1.33
N ALA A 55 -19.86 19.12 -2.51
CA ALA A 55 -19.10 18.04 -3.10
C ALA A 55 -17.64 18.42 -3.40
N SER A 56 -17.40 19.70 -3.69
CA SER A 56 -16.07 20.26 -3.94
C SER A 56 -15.19 20.30 -2.69
N ILE A 57 -15.82 20.37 -1.50
CA ILE A 57 -15.13 20.34 -0.21
C ILE A 57 -14.94 18.90 0.26
N LEU A 58 -15.96 18.05 0.08
CA LEU A 58 -15.93 16.68 0.59
C LEU A 58 -15.06 15.73 -0.25
N SER A 59 -15.10 15.83 -1.58
CA SER A 59 -14.37 14.90 -2.45
C SER A 59 -12.84 14.91 -2.23
N PRO A 60 -12.16 16.06 -2.09
CA PRO A 60 -10.72 16.06 -1.83
C PRO A 60 -10.39 15.41 -0.48
N ILE A 61 -11.21 15.65 0.55
CA ILE A 61 -11.02 15.05 1.88
C ILE A 61 -11.16 13.52 1.81
N LEU A 62 -12.18 13.02 1.10
CA LEU A 62 -12.38 11.58 0.90
C LEU A 62 -11.21 10.93 0.13
N ILE A 63 -10.73 11.59 -0.93
CA ILE A 63 -9.63 11.08 -1.74
C ILE A 63 -8.32 11.05 -0.92
N ILE A 64 -8.01 12.13 -0.20
CA ILE A 64 -6.81 12.20 0.65
C ILE A 64 -6.87 11.17 1.78
N SER A 65 -8.01 11.08 2.50
CA SER A 65 -8.19 10.10 3.57
C SER A 65 -8.13 8.66 3.05
N GLY A 66 -8.62 8.40 1.83
CA GLY A 66 -8.49 7.11 1.16
C GLY A 66 -7.03 6.71 0.96
N TYR A 67 -6.18 7.59 0.42
CA TYR A 67 -4.75 7.31 0.25
C TYR A 67 -4.01 7.13 1.59
N ILE A 68 -4.32 7.96 2.59
CA ILE A 68 -3.75 7.79 3.94
C ILE A 68 -4.13 6.43 4.53
N THR A 69 -5.39 6.03 4.38
CA THR A 69 -5.89 4.73 4.86
C THR A 69 -5.17 3.57 4.17
N ILE A 70 -4.97 3.65 2.86
CA ILE A 70 -4.20 2.63 2.11
C ILE A 70 -2.75 2.57 2.62
N ALA A 71 -2.10 3.71 2.83
CA ALA A 71 -0.73 3.77 3.36
C ALA A 71 -0.63 3.11 4.74
N ILE A 72 -1.59 3.38 5.64
CA ILE A 72 -1.68 2.73 6.96
C ILE A 72 -1.86 1.21 6.77
N GLY A 73 -2.74 0.78 5.87
CA GLY A 73 -2.99 -0.64 5.61
C GLY A 73 -1.80 -1.39 5.00
N ILE A 74 -0.85 -0.70 4.37
CA ILE A 74 0.40 -1.29 3.87
C ILE A 74 1.40 -1.48 5.03
N ILE A 75 1.41 -0.56 5.99
CA ILE A 75 2.36 -0.55 7.12
C ILE A 75 1.91 -1.52 8.24
N VAL A 76 0.61 -1.79 8.36
CA VAL A 76 -0.02 -2.62 9.42
C VAL A 76 -0.15 -4.10 9.04
#